data_AF-A0A919I1P8-F1
#
_entry.id   AF-A0A919I1P8-F1
#
_cell.length_a   1.000
_cell.length_b   1.000
_cell.length_c   1.000
_cell.angle_alpha   90.00
_cell.angle_beta   90.00
_cell.angle_gamma   90.00
#
_symmetry.space_group_name_H-M   'P 1'
#
loop_
_entity.id
_entity.type
_entity.pdbx_description
1 polymer ?
#
loop_
_entity_poly.entity_id
_entity_poly.type
_entity_poly.pdbx_seq_one_letter_code
_entity_poly.pdbx_strand_id
1 'polypeptide(L)' 'MKSKISRRVNGSMAIYYGAGLLITAFGILVAGAIWFYKNLISETDFSWWSLFGILLALTAFGLGGYSLVRTGQEELEG' A
#
# COMPACT_ATOMS: atom_id res chain seq x y z
N MET A 1 18.75 4.44 -27.86
CA MET A 1 19.29 4.75 -26.50
C MET A 1 18.28 5.48 -25.60
N LYS A 2 17.60 6.54 -26.07
CA LYS A 2 16.57 7.26 -25.27
C LYS A 2 15.45 6.37 -24.69
N SER A 3 14.94 5.41 -25.47
CA SER A 3 13.86 4.51 -25.04
C SER A 3 14.26 3.55 -23.90
N LYS A 4 15.52 3.11 -23.87
CA LYS A 4 16.03 2.22 -22.82
C LYS A 4 16.22 2.98 -21.49
N ILE A 5 16.65 4.24 -21.57
CA ILE A 5 16.79 5.11 -20.40
C ILE A 5 15.40 5.45 -19.85
N SER A 6 14.42 5.80 -20.70
CA SER A 6 13.07 6.12 -20.24
C SER A 6 12.39 4.93 -19.57
N ARG A 7 12.52 3.71 -20.11
CA ARG A 7 12.01 2.49 -19.45
C ARG A 7 12.63 2.27 -18.07
N ARG A 8 13.95 2.45 -17.94
CA ARG A 8 14.61 2.31 -16.64
C ARG A 8 14.15 3.34 -15.61
N VAL A 9 13.93 4.59 -16.04
CA VAL A 9 13.42 5.65 -15.16
C VAL A 9 11.99 5.35 -14.74
N ASN A 10 11.12 4.95 -15.68
CA ASN A 10 9.74 4.58 -15.38
C ASN A 10 9.66 3.37 -14.44
N GLY A 11 10.46 2.33 -14.68
CA GLY A 11 10.49 1.15 -13.82
C GLY A 11 10.98 1.46 -12.41
N SER A 12 12.01 2.29 -12.29
CA SER A 12 12.50 2.76 -10.98
C SER A 12 11.44 3.57 -10.25
N MET A 13 10.76 4.50 -10.94
CA MET A 13 9.68 5.30 -10.36
C MET A 13 8.50 4.44 -9.91
N ALA A 14 8.11 3.45 -10.71
CA ALA A 14 7.06 2.49 -10.33
C ALA A 14 7.41 1.74 -9.04
N ILE A 15 8.67 1.31 -8.87
CA ILE A 15 9.12 0.70 -7.61
C ILE A 15 9.04 1.68 -6.44
N TYR A 16 9.46 2.93 -6.61
CA TYR A 16 9.39 3.94 -5.54
C TYR A 16 7.94 4.21 -5.10
N TYR A 17 7.03 4.41 -6.06
CA TYR A 17 5.62 4.59 -5.75
C TYR A 17 5.02 3.34 -5.12
N GLY A 18 5.35 2.16 -5.64
CA GLY A 18 4.89 0.89 -5.09
C GLY A 18 5.35 0.66 -3.65
N ALA A 19 6.62 0.92 -3.35
CA ALA A 19 7.16 0.87 -1.99
C ALA A 19 6.47 1.88 -1.06
N GLY A 20 6.19 3.09 -1.54
CA GLY A 20 5.42 4.09 -0.81
C GLY A 20 4.04 3.59 -0.42
N LEU A 21 3.30 2.98 -1.35
CA LEU A 21 1.98 2.41 -1.07
C LEU A 21 2.06 1.26 -0.05
N LEU A 22 3.08 0.42 -0.10
CA LEU A 22 3.29 -0.65 0.88
C LEU A 22 3.60 -0.10 2.29
N ILE A 23 4.39 0.97 2.39
CA ILE A 23 4.63 1.67 3.66
C ILE A 23 3.32 2.28 4.19
N THR A 24 2.51 2.88 3.33
CA THR A 24 1.18 3.39 3.71
C THR A 24 0.27 2.26 4.20
N ALA A 25 0.24 1.11 3.51
CA ALA A 25 -0.52 -0.06 3.96
C ALA A 25 -0.07 -0.51 5.36
N PHE A 26 1.24 -0.54 5.62
CA PHE A 26 1.76 -0.86 6.95
C PHE A 26 1.32 0.16 8.00
N GLY A 27 1.34 1.46 7.69
CA GLY A 27 0.83 2.51 8.56
C GLY A 27 -0.66 2.35 8.88
N ILE A 28 -1.47 1.98 7.88
CA ILE A 28 -2.91 1.68 8.07
C ILE A 28 -3.09 0.48 9.00
N LEU A 29 -2.26 -0.55 8.87
CA LEU A 29 -2.32 -1.75 9.72
C LEU A 29 -2.07 -1.39 11.19
N VAL A 30 -1.04 -0.58 11.46
CA VAL A 30 -0.72 -0.09 12.81
C VAL A 30 -1.85 0.78 13.36
N ALA A 31 -2.35 1.73 12.58
CA ALA A 31 -3.46 2.60 12.98
C ALA A 31 -4.74 1.80 13.25
N GLY A 32 -5.03 0.80 12.42
CA GLY A 32 -6.16 -0.11 12.59
C GLY A 32 -6.05 -0.95 13.85
N ALA A 33 -4.85 -1.44 14.20
CA ALA A 33 -4.61 -2.16 15.44
C ALA A 33 -4.82 -1.27 16.68
N ILE A 34 -4.34 -0.02 16.65
CA ILE A 34 -4.57 0.96 17.72
C ILE A 34 -6.07 1.26 17.86
N TRP A 35 -6.77 1.48 16.74
CA TRP A 35 -8.22 1.69 16.74
C TRP A 35 -8.94 0.47 17.34
N PHE A 36 -8.61 -0.74 16.91
CA PHE A 36 -9.24 -1.96 17.41
C PHE A 36 -9.01 -2.14 18.92
N TYR A 37 -7.77 -1.92 19.38
CA TYR A 37 -7.43 -1.95 20.81
C TYR A 37 -8.24 -0.93 21.63
N LYS A 38 -8.42 0.29 21.10
CA LYS A 38 -9.27 1.30 21.75
C LYS A 38 -10.72 0.87 21.86
N ASN A 39 -11.30 0.28 20.81
CA ASN A 39 -12.67 -0.23 20.83
C ASN A 39 -12.88 -1.41 21.80
N LEU A 40 -11.82 -2.20 22.05
CA LEU A 40 -11.89 -3.30 23.02
C LEU A 40 -11.86 -2.84 24.47
N ILE A 41 -11.14 -1.75 24.78
CA ILE A 41 -10.88 -1.31 26.16
C ILE A 41 -11.77 -0.15 26.57
N SER A 42 -11.98 0.80 25.67
CA SER A 42 -12.92 1.88 25.87
C SER A 42 -14.25 1.37 25.32
N GLU A 43 -15.35 1.49 26.06
CA GLU A 43 -16.73 1.22 25.60
C GLU A 43 -17.11 2.18 24.46
N THR A 44 -16.36 2.12 23.37
CA THR A 44 -16.52 2.89 22.15
C THR A 44 -17.30 2.02 21.20
N ASP A 45 -18.32 2.59 20.56
CA ASP A 45 -19.17 1.85 19.64
C ASP A 45 -18.34 1.29 18.48
N PHE A 46 -18.20 -0.04 18.48
CA PHE A 46 -17.52 -0.74 17.42
C PHE A 46 -18.30 -0.60 16.10
N SER A 47 -17.69 0.06 15.13
CA SER A 47 -18.27 0.24 13.79
C SER A 47 -17.71 -0.78 12.80
N TRP A 48 -18.58 -1.67 12.32
CA TRP A 48 -18.29 -2.59 11.23
C TRP A 48 -17.87 -1.87 9.94
N TRP A 49 -18.41 -0.68 9.69
CA TRP A 49 -18.04 0.14 8.52
C TRP A 49 -16.61 0.65 8.62
N SER A 50 -16.14 1.00 9.82
CA SER A 50 -14.74 1.39 10.05
C SER A 50 -13.80 0.23 9.80
N LEU A 51 -14.12 -0.97 10.29
CA LEU A 51 -13.34 -2.18 10.02
C LEU A 51 -13.27 -2.47 8.51
N PHE A 52 -14.42 -2.40 7.81
CA PHE A 52 -14.47 -2.59 6.37
C PHE A 52 -13.60 -1.57 5.62
N GLY A 53 -13.66 -0.29 6.02
CA GLY A 53 -12.83 0.76 5.43
C GLY A 53 -11.33 0.51 5.61
N ILE A 54 -10.91 0.05 6.79
CA ILE A 54 -9.51 -0.32 7.07
C ILE A 54 -9.08 -1.48 6.18
N LEU A 55 -9.89 -2.54 6.08
CA LEU A 55 -9.58 -3.72 5.25
C LEU A 55 -9.54 -3.37 3.76
N LEU A 56 -10.46 -2.53 3.29
CA LEU A 56 -10.49 -2.06 1.91
C LEU A 56 -9.25 -1.21 1.60
N ALA A 57 -8.87 -0.31 2.50
CA ALA A 57 -7.65 0.49 2.34
C ALA A 57 -6.40 -0.41 2.31
N LEU A 58 -6.26 -1.35 3.25
CA LEU A 58 -5.16 -2.31 3.25
C LEU A 58 -5.06 -3.09 1.93
N THR A 59 -6.20 -3.53 1.41
CA THR A 59 -6.26 -4.26 0.14
C THR A 59 -5.85 -3.37 -1.03
N ALA A 60 -6.38 -2.14 -1.12
CA ALA A 60 -6.08 -1.22 -2.20
C ALA A 60 -4.59 -0.79 -2.22
N PHE A 61 -4.05 -0.40 -1.07
CA PHE A 61 -2.65 0.02 -0.95
C PHE A 61 -1.69 -1.17 -1.07
N GLY A 62 -2.04 -2.34 -0.53
CA GLY A 62 -1.25 -3.56 -0.65
C GLY A 62 -1.16 -4.07 -2.09
N LEU A 63 -2.30 -4.24 -2.77
CA LEU A 63 -2.35 -4.70 -4.16
C LEU A 63 -1.76 -3.67 -5.12
N GLY A 64 -2.09 -2.39 -4.94
CA GLY A 64 -1.53 -1.31 -5.75
C GLY A 64 -0.02 -1.20 -5.59
N GLY A 65 0.47 -1.28 -4.34
CA GLY A 65 1.90 -1.29 -4.03
C GLY A 65 2.62 -2.47 -4.67
N TYR A 66 2.09 -3.68 -4.49
CA TYR A 66 2.64 -4.88 -5.11
C TYR A 66 2.67 -4.80 -6.64
N SER A 67 1.57 -4.39 -7.26
CA SER A 67 1.47 -4.26 -8.72
C SER A 67 2.51 -3.29 -9.27
N LEU A 68 2.70 -2.13 -8.64
CA LEU A 68 3.67 -1.14 -9.09
C LEU A 68 5.12 -1.61 -8.93
N VAL A 69 5.45 -2.28 -7.82
CA VAL A 69 6.78 -2.89 -7.64
C VAL A 69 7.01 -3.95 -8.71
N ARG A 70 6.02 -4.82 -8.94
CA ARG A 70 6.09 -5.90 -9.94
C ARG A 70 6.31 -5.35 -11.35
N THR A 71 5.50 -4.38 -11.78
CA THR A 71 5.65 -3.73 -13.08
C THR A 71 7.00 -3.03 -13.21
N GLY A 72 7.44 -2.35 -12.15
CA GLY A 72 8.73 -1.67 -12.17
C GLY A 72 9.92 -2.63 -12.29
N GLN A 73 9.84 -3.83 -11.70
CA GLN A 73 10.84 -4.89 -11.90
C GLN A 73 10.85 -5.40 -13.35
N GLU A 74 9.67 -5.66 -13.93
CA GLU A 74 9.53 -6.12 -15.32
C GLU A 74 10.08 -5.09 -16.32
N GLU A 75 9.93 -3.79 -16.05
CA GLU A 75 10.50 -2.71 -16.86
C GLU A 75 12.03 -2.57 -16.72
N LEU A 76 12.61 -2.97 -15.60
CA LEU A 76 14.06 -2.92 -15.37
C LEU A 76 14.80 -4.13 -15.95
N GLU A 77 14.14 -5.29 -15.97
CA GLU A 77 14.66 -6.54 -16.51
C GLU A 77 14.55 -6.62 -18.05
N GLY A 78 13.57 -5.94 -18.65
CA GLY A 78 13.31 -5.94 -20.10
C GLY A 78 13.96 -4.83 -20.91
#